data_AF-A0A4Y2V7Y1-F1
#
_entry.id   AF-A0A4Y2V7Y1-F1
#
_cell.length_a   1.000
_cell.length_b   1.000
_cell.length_c   1.000
_cell.angle_alpha   90.00
_cell.angle_beta   90.00
_cell.angle_gamma   90.00
#
_symmetry.space_group_name_H-M   'P 1'
#
loop_
_entity.id
_entity.type
_entity.pdbx_description
1 polymer ?
#
loop_
_entity_poly.entity_id
_entity_poly.type
_entity_poly.pdbx_seq_one_letter_code
_entity_poly.pdbx_strand_id
1 'polypeptide(L)'
;AYSTTPTAALQVIEGILLLHIKAEQEAAYVRTARLRKTSNCNNINFNPNNYEDGTTSTKLHPAIFQLEDRISLKKQFLPVPGLNIYTDGSKIEDKTGRAFCVMEEDITKFEWMAQLSPFNTVFQAELLAIQEACLWVSKTDQQIKVWSDSESNLHSIASIDTKSPIAQQTGNITKINKH
;
A
#
# COMPACT_ATOMS: atom_id res chain seq x y z
N ALA A 1 16.05 -39.75 32.63
CA ALA A 1 15.07 -38.67 32.90
C ALA A 1 14.98 -37.81 31.64
N TYR A 2 13.85 -37.84 30.94
CA TYR A 2 13.65 -36.99 29.76
C TYR A 2 13.22 -35.60 30.25
N SER A 3 14.09 -34.62 30.06
CA SER A 3 13.81 -33.20 30.30
C SER A 3 12.91 -32.71 29.16
N THR A 4 11.73 -32.18 29.51
CA THR A 4 10.90 -31.44 28.56
C THR A 4 11.57 -30.09 28.31
N THR A 5 12.16 -29.91 27.14
CA THR A 5 12.68 -28.61 26.70
C THR A 5 11.50 -27.63 26.63
N PRO A 6 11.50 -26.50 27.34
CA PRO A 6 10.43 -25.51 27.23
C PRO A 6 10.38 -25.02 25.78
N THR A 7 9.18 -24.88 25.21
CA THR A 7 8.93 -24.40 23.83
C THR A 7 9.74 -23.14 23.49
N ALA A 8 9.98 -22.26 24.48
CA ALA A 8 10.80 -21.07 24.33
C ALA A 8 12.27 -21.37 23.96
N ALA A 9 12.87 -22.42 24.51
CA ALA A 9 14.24 -22.81 24.19
C ALA A 9 14.37 -23.38 22.77
N LEU A 10 13.36 -24.13 22.30
CA LEU A 10 13.30 -24.62 20.92
C LEU A 10 13.15 -23.45 19.92
N GLN A 11 12.25 -22.50 20.22
CA GLN A 11 12.05 -21.30 19.41
C GLN A 11 13.33 -20.48 19.24
N VAL A 12 14.10 -20.29 20.34
CA VAL A 12 15.39 -19.58 20.30
C VAL A 12 16.41 -20.30 19.42
N ILE A 13 16.51 -21.64 19.51
CA ILE A 13 17.46 -22.43 18.71
C ILE A 13 17.08 -22.42 17.23
N GLU A 14 15.78 -22.42 16.91
CA GLU A 14 15.25 -22.36 15.54
C GLU A 14 15.23 -20.94 14.94
N GLY A 15 15.66 -19.92 15.69
CA GLY A 15 15.62 -18.52 15.24
C GLY A 15 14.20 -17.94 15.15
N ILE A 16 13.21 -18.62 15.75
CA ILE A 16 11.81 -18.20 15.77
C ILE A 16 11.60 -17.27 16.96
N LEU A 17 10.99 -16.10 16.70
CA LEU A 17 10.65 -15.15 17.75
C LEU A 17 9.75 -15.81 18.81
N LEU A 18 10.05 -15.59 20.10
CA LEU A 18 9.25 -16.15 21.19
C LEU A 18 7.79 -15.69 21.09
N LEU A 19 6.86 -16.62 21.33
CA LEU A 19 5.42 -16.39 21.16
C LEU A 19 4.91 -15.16 21.92
N HIS A 20 5.40 -14.93 23.14
CA HIS A 20 4.96 -13.79 23.95
C HIS A 20 5.36 -12.44 23.32
N ILE A 21 6.53 -12.36 22.68
CA ILE A 21 7.02 -11.15 21.99
C ILE A 21 6.18 -10.91 20.74
N LYS A 22 5.89 -11.96 19.97
CA LYS A 22 5.03 -11.85 18.78
C LYS A 22 3.61 -11.42 19.14
N ALA A 23 3.05 -11.97 20.21
CA ALA A 23 1.73 -11.60 20.71
C ALA A 23 1.69 -10.13 21.17
N GLU A 24 2.74 -9.64 21.82
CA GLU A 24 2.86 -8.24 22.23
C GLU A 24 2.92 -7.30 21.02
N GLN A 25 3.70 -7.66 19.99
CA GLN A 25 3.78 -6.92 18.74
C GLN A 25 2.44 -6.89 17.99
N GLU A 26 1.75 -8.02 17.88
CA GLU A 26 0.41 -8.08 17.27
C GLU A 26 -0.61 -7.26 18.06
N ALA A 27 -0.57 -7.29 19.40
CA ALA A 27 -1.43 -6.49 20.25
C ALA A 27 -1.15 -4.98 20.08
N ALA A 28 0.11 -4.59 19.96
CA ALA A 28 0.52 -3.22 19.68
C ALA A 28 -0.01 -2.74 18.33
N TYR A 29 0.12 -3.57 17.28
CA TYR A 29 -0.44 -3.31 15.94
C TYR A 29 -1.96 -3.19 15.95
N VAL A 30 -2.68 -4.14 16.57
CA VAL A 30 -4.15 -4.11 16.63
C VAL A 30 -4.63 -2.85 17.35
N ARG A 31 -3.94 -2.46 18.43
CA ARG A 31 -4.25 -1.24 19.19
C ARG A 31 -4.04 0.03 18.37
N THR A 32 -3.04 0.07 17.51
CA THR A 32 -2.75 1.27 16.70
C THR A 32 -3.58 1.33 15.44
N ALA A 33 -3.67 0.22 14.69
CA ALA A 33 -4.38 0.16 13.42
C ALA A 33 -5.89 0.18 13.61
N ARG A 34 -6.44 -0.55 14.60
CA ARG A 34 -7.90 -0.63 14.81
C ARG A 34 -8.44 0.34 15.84
N LEU A 35 -7.72 0.55 16.94
CA LEU A 35 -8.19 1.41 18.03
C LEU A 35 -7.66 2.84 17.95
N ARG A 36 -6.84 3.16 16.93
CA ARG A 36 -6.25 4.49 16.68
C ARG A 36 -5.51 5.07 17.89
N LYS A 37 -4.92 4.21 18.72
CA LYS A 37 -4.14 4.61 19.90
C LYS A 37 -2.66 4.40 19.65
N THR A 38 -1.82 5.35 20.02
CA THR A 38 -0.37 5.16 20.03
C THR A 38 0.01 3.98 20.92
N SER A 39 1.00 3.20 20.49
CA SER A 39 1.53 2.10 21.29
C SER A 39 3.05 1.98 21.09
N ASN A 40 3.71 1.43 22.10
CA ASN A 40 5.14 1.12 22.08
C ASN A 40 5.27 -0.40 22.23
N CYS A 41 6.10 -1.02 21.39
CA CYS A 41 6.58 -2.37 21.63
C CYS A 41 8.07 -2.44 21.23
N ASN A 42 8.92 -3.00 22.09
CA ASN A 42 10.36 -3.20 21.83
C ASN A 42 11.11 -1.94 21.32
N ASN A 43 10.88 -0.78 21.94
CA ASN A 43 11.45 0.53 21.53
C ASN A 43 10.95 1.08 20.19
N ILE A 44 9.94 0.46 19.59
CA ILE A 44 9.33 0.91 18.35
C ILE A 44 8.02 1.61 18.67
N ASN A 45 7.89 2.86 18.23
CA ASN A 45 6.69 3.66 18.44
C ASN A 45 5.73 3.49 17.26
N PHE A 46 4.56 2.93 17.53
CA PHE A 46 3.49 2.77 16.58
C PHE A 46 2.59 4.02 16.63
N ASN A 47 2.69 4.86 15.60
CA ASN A 47 1.82 6.03 15.45
C ASN A 47 0.59 5.65 14.61
N PRO A 48 -0.64 5.87 15.09
CA PRO A 48 -1.85 5.60 14.31
C PRO A 48 -1.91 6.37 12.98
N ASN A 49 -1.23 7.50 12.84
CA ASN A 49 -1.12 8.24 11.58
C ASN A 49 -0.36 7.47 10.47
N ASN A 50 0.42 6.45 10.84
CA ASN A 50 1.13 5.59 9.90
C ASN A 50 0.28 4.43 9.38
N TYR A 51 -0.91 4.21 9.96
CA TYR A 51 -1.81 3.12 9.64
C TYR A 51 -3.11 3.67 9.06
N GLU A 52 -3.70 2.96 8.11
CA GLU A 52 -5.03 3.32 7.59
C GLU A 52 -6.12 2.93 8.58
N ASP A 53 -7.24 3.65 8.56
CA ASP A 53 -8.36 3.40 9.46
C ASP A 53 -9.15 2.16 9.01
N GLY A 54 -9.40 1.23 9.93
CA GLY A 54 -10.25 0.07 9.68
C GLY A 54 -11.71 0.50 9.47
N THR A 55 -12.32 0.05 8.37
CA THR A 55 -13.62 0.53 7.92
C THR A 55 -14.73 0.39 8.97
N THR A 56 -15.43 1.49 9.24
CA THR A 56 -16.83 1.46 9.68
C THR A 56 -17.71 1.38 8.43
N SER A 57 -18.51 0.32 8.37
CA SER A 57 -19.45 -0.02 7.28
C SER A 57 -20.20 1.19 6.72
N THR A 58 -20.34 1.18 5.39
CA THR A 58 -20.88 2.19 4.47
C THR A 58 -22.27 2.71 4.85
N LYS A 59 -22.45 4.04 4.85
CA LYS A 59 -23.76 4.73 4.94
C LYS A 59 -24.36 5.09 3.57
N LEU A 60 -23.71 4.77 2.46
CA LEU A 60 -24.19 5.12 1.12
C LEU A 60 -24.72 3.88 0.38
N HIS A 61 -25.84 4.08 -0.31
CA HIS A 61 -26.51 3.04 -1.09
C HIS A 61 -25.69 2.73 -2.37
N PRO A 62 -25.43 1.45 -2.70
CA PRO A 62 -24.56 1.05 -3.81
C PRO A 62 -24.86 1.69 -5.18
N ALA A 63 -26.10 2.12 -5.41
CA ALA A 63 -26.52 2.75 -6.66
C ALA A 63 -26.06 4.22 -6.85
N ILE A 64 -25.43 4.85 -5.85
CA ILE A 64 -24.94 6.25 -5.94
C ILE A 64 -23.47 6.29 -6.45
N PHE A 65 -22.85 5.13 -6.69
CA PHE A 65 -21.44 5.00 -7.00
C PHE A 65 -21.15 5.30 -8.48
N GLN A 66 -20.94 6.58 -8.84
CA GLN A 66 -20.51 6.98 -10.19
C GLN A 66 -18.99 6.86 -10.32
N LEU A 67 -18.54 5.61 -10.51
CA LEU A 67 -17.13 5.24 -10.65
C LEU A 67 -16.52 5.69 -11.98
N GLU A 68 -17.33 5.69 -13.05
CA GLU A 68 -16.82 5.78 -14.43
C GLU A 68 -16.28 7.16 -14.80
N ASP A 69 -16.68 8.21 -14.09
CA ASP A 69 -16.36 9.60 -14.44
C ASP A 69 -15.00 10.09 -13.90
N ARG A 70 -14.33 9.31 -13.04
CA ARG A 70 -13.07 9.72 -12.39
C ARG A 70 -11.85 8.90 -12.80
N ILE A 71 -12.01 7.60 -13.03
CA ILE A 71 -10.92 6.69 -13.39
C ILE A 71 -11.43 5.68 -14.42
N SER A 72 -10.81 5.61 -15.60
CA SER A 72 -11.15 4.61 -16.60
C SER A 72 -10.33 3.34 -16.37
N LEU A 73 -10.88 2.38 -15.62
CA LEU A 73 -10.31 1.05 -15.46
C LEU A 73 -10.60 0.19 -16.70
N LYS A 74 -10.11 0.61 -17.87
CA LYS A 74 -10.17 -0.24 -19.07
C LYS A 74 -9.06 -1.27 -18.96
N LYS A 75 -9.41 -2.56 -18.96
CA LYS A 75 -8.46 -3.67 -19.17
C LYS A 75 -7.89 -3.57 -20.59
N GLN A 76 -6.94 -2.67 -20.80
CA GLN A 76 -6.26 -2.50 -22.07
C GLN A 76 -4.90 -3.19 -21.94
N PHE A 77 -4.72 -4.33 -22.60
CA PHE A 77 -3.52 -5.17 -22.48
C PHE A 77 -2.45 -4.87 -23.53
N LEU A 78 -2.65 -3.85 -24.36
CA LEU A 78 -1.73 -3.55 -25.46
C LEU A 78 -0.74 -2.48 -25.02
N PRO A 79 0.56 -2.60 -25.36
CA PRO A 79 1.52 -1.52 -25.22
C PRO A 79 0.96 -0.29 -25.92
N VAL A 80 0.70 0.75 -25.14
CA VAL A 80 0.19 2.01 -25.68
C VAL A 80 1.42 2.79 -26.11
N PRO A 81 1.49 3.29 -27.35
CA PRO A 81 2.59 4.15 -27.78
C PRO A 81 2.80 5.30 -26.81
N GLY A 82 4.07 5.54 -26.45
CA GLY A 82 4.47 6.56 -25.49
C GLY A 82 4.88 5.99 -24.13
N LEU A 83 4.96 6.90 -23.16
CA LEU A 83 5.49 6.62 -21.83
C LEU A 83 4.44 5.94 -20.96
N ASN A 84 4.83 4.84 -20.32
CA ASN A 84 4.02 4.06 -19.40
C ASN A 84 4.75 3.96 -18.05
N ILE A 85 4.02 4.05 -16.95
CA ILE A 85 4.57 3.85 -15.61
C ILE A 85 4.00 2.59 -15.02
N TYR A 86 4.85 1.76 -14.43
CA TYR A 86 4.46 0.54 -13.72
C TYR A 86 4.83 0.69 -12.26
N THR A 87 3.93 0.26 -11.38
CA THR A 87 4.07 0.43 -9.94
C THR A 87 4.04 -0.93 -9.27
N ASP A 88 4.85 -1.08 -8.22
CA ASP A 88 4.89 -2.30 -7.44
C ASP A 88 5.21 -1.98 -5.96
N GLY A 89 4.63 -2.78 -5.08
CA GLY A 89 4.85 -2.73 -3.64
C GLY A 89 5.15 -4.13 -3.12
N SER A 90 6.30 -4.31 -2.47
CA SER A 90 6.73 -5.61 -1.98
C SER A 90 6.88 -5.63 -0.46
N LYS A 91 6.73 -6.82 0.11
CA LYS A 91 7.08 -7.09 1.51
C LYS A 91 7.77 -8.43 1.64
N ILE A 92 8.92 -8.42 2.30
CA ILE A 92 9.64 -9.62 2.73
C ILE A 92 10.04 -9.47 4.19
N GLU A 93 9.55 -10.36 5.05
CA GLU A 93 9.82 -10.34 6.49
C GLU A 93 9.60 -8.94 7.12
N ASP A 94 10.68 -8.31 7.57
CA ASP A 94 10.75 -6.98 8.20
C ASP A 94 11.10 -5.86 7.21
N LYS A 95 11.05 -6.12 5.91
CA LYS A 95 11.32 -5.12 4.86
C LYS A 95 10.10 -4.95 3.99
N THR A 96 9.66 -3.70 3.88
CA THR A 96 8.61 -3.28 2.96
C THR A 96 9.19 -2.27 1.99
N GLY A 97 8.94 -2.42 0.69
CA GLY A 97 9.47 -1.56 -0.36
C GLY A 97 8.37 -1.12 -1.32
N ARG A 98 8.53 0.07 -1.90
CA ARG A 98 7.69 0.59 -2.97
C ARG A 98 8.57 1.04 -4.14
N ALA A 99 8.09 0.83 -5.35
CA ALA A 99 8.82 1.22 -6.55
C ALA A 99 7.87 1.61 -7.69
N PHE A 100 8.38 2.41 -8.61
CA PHE A 100 7.81 2.53 -9.93
C PHE A 100 8.90 2.62 -10.99
N CYS A 101 8.59 2.16 -12.20
CA CYS A 101 9.46 2.34 -13.36
C CYS A 101 8.69 3.01 -14.50
N VAL A 102 9.40 3.80 -15.29
CA VAL A 102 8.92 4.49 -16.46
C VAL A 102 9.49 3.76 -17.67
N MET A 103 8.63 3.25 -18.54
CA MET A 103 8.98 2.48 -19.72
C MET A 103 8.40 3.11 -20.99
N GLU A 104 9.16 3.06 -22.07
CA GLU A 104 8.73 3.44 -23.42
C GLU A 104 9.13 2.29 -24.35
N GLU A 105 8.17 1.69 -25.06
CA GLU A 105 8.41 0.58 -25.98
C GLU A 105 9.22 -0.58 -25.34
N ASP A 106 8.83 -0.98 -24.13
CA ASP A 106 9.49 -2.02 -23.29
C ASP A 106 10.93 -1.69 -22.86
N ILE A 107 11.39 -0.46 -23.09
CA ILE A 107 12.70 0.03 -22.62
C ILE A 107 12.49 0.89 -21.37
N THR A 108 13.09 0.47 -20.26
CA THR A 108 13.11 1.27 -19.03
C THR A 108 13.91 2.56 -19.23
N LYS A 109 13.27 3.70 -18.98
CA LYS A 109 13.88 5.04 -19.05
C LYS A 109 14.24 5.58 -17.67
N PHE A 110 13.45 5.24 -16.67
CA PHE A 110 13.63 5.74 -15.30
C PHE A 110 13.09 4.74 -14.28
N GLU A 111 13.75 4.65 -13.15
CA GLU A 111 13.36 3.80 -12.02
C GLU A 111 13.44 4.59 -10.74
N TRP A 112 12.48 4.35 -9.85
CA TRP A 112 12.47 4.90 -8.52
C TRP A 112 12.02 3.83 -7.53
N MET A 113 12.70 3.78 -6.39
CA MET A 113 12.36 2.86 -5.30
C MET A 113 12.70 3.47 -3.95
N ALA A 114 11.89 3.14 -2.94
CA ALA A 114 12.10 3.56 -1.57
C ALA A 114 11.69 2.45 -0.60
N GLN A 115 12.45 2.34 0.50
CA GLN A 115 12.09 1.48 1.61
C GLN A 115 11.06 2.17 2.51
N LEU A 116 10.05 1.43 2.91
CA LEU A 116 9.04 1.83 3.89
C LEU A 116 9.36 1.25 5.26
N SER A 117 8.56 1.63 6.26
CA SER A 117 8.71 1.02 7.58
C SER A 117 8.42 -0.49 7.50
N PRO A 118 9.16 -1.32 8.26
CA PRO A 118 8.91 -2.77 8.40
C PRO A 118 7.45 -3.14 8.69
N PHE A 119 6.73 -2.22 9.34
CA PHE A 119 5.35 -2.42 9.75
C PHE A 119 4.32 -2.10 8.68
N ASN A 120 4.74 -1.53 7.54
CA ASN A 120 3.84 -1.27 6.43
C ASN A 120 3.39 -2.58 5.76
N THR A 121 2.14 -2.63 5.29
CA THR A 121 1.57 -3.78 4.56
C THR A 121 1.90 -3.69 3.06
N VAL A 122 1.72 -4.79 2.33
CA VAL A 122 1.83 -4.81 0.86
C VAL A 122 0.85 -3.82 0.23
N PHE A 123 -0.41 -3.82 0.68
CA PHE A 123 -1.42 -2.85 0.25
C PHE A 123 -0.96 -1.39 0.37
N GLN A 124 -0.35 -1.02 1.52
CA GLN A 124 0.19 0.33 1.72
C GLN A 124 1.38 0.62 0.80
N ALA A 125 2.25 -0.37 0.59
CA ALA A 125 3.41 -0.23 -0.28
C ALA A 125 2.99 0.05 -1.73
N GLU A 126 2.05 -0.74 -2.25
CA GLU A 126 1.47 -0.57 -3.58
C GLU A 126 0.73 0.77 -3.70
N LEU A 127 -0.02 1.18 -2.67
CA LEU A 127 -0.78 2.43 -2.71
C LEU A 127 0.16 3.64 -2.76
N LEU A 128 1.24 3.60 -1.98
CA LEU A 128 2.28 4.62 -1.96
C LEU A 128 3.15 4.58 -3.22
N ALA A 129 3.28 3.44 -3.90
CA ALA A 129 3.92 3.35 -5.21
C ALA A 129 3.09 4.08 -6.28
N ILE A 130 1.77 3.82 -6.31
CA ILE A 130 0.84 4.52 -7.20
C ILE A 130 0.82 6.03 -6.92
N GLN A 131 0.80 6.42 -5.64
CA GLN A 131 0.85 7.84 -5.27
C GLN A 131 2.13 8.51 -5.81
N GLU A 132 3.29 7.88 -5.64
CA GLU A 132 4.56 8.44 -6.09
C GLU A 132 4.61 8.56 -7.63
N ALA A 133 4.11 7.54 -8.33
CA ALA A 133 3.96 7.59 -9.79
C ALA A 133 3.07 8.77 -10.22
N CYS A 134 1.91 8.97 -9.57
CA CYS A 134 1.04 10.11 -9.86
C CYS A 134 1.71 11.47 -9.58
N LEU A 135 2.51 11.57 -8.51
CA LEU A 135 3.29 12.78 -8.20
C LEU A 135 4.43 13.02 -9.20
N TRP A 136 4.96 11.96 -9.80
CA TRP A 136 5.93 12.08 -10.87
C TRP A 136 5.27 12.57 -12.16
N VAL A 137 4.12 11.98 -12.54
CA VAL A 137 3.33 12.38 -13.71
C VAL A 137 2.87 13.83 -13.60
N SER A 138 2.49 14.30 -12.41
CA SER A 138 2.04 15.69 -12.22
C SER A 138 3.13 16.75 -12.45
N LYS A 139 4.41 16.34 -12.51
CA LYS A 139 5.54 17.22 -12.89
C LYS A 139 5.79 17.25 -14.40
N THR A 140 5.06 16.44 -15.16
CA THR A 140 5.16 16.34 -16.62
C THR A 140 3.90 16.89 -17.27
N ASP A 141 4.05 17.53 -18.44
CA ASP A 141 2.90 17.99 -19.25
C ASP A 141 2.32 16.87 -20.15
N GLN A 142 2.83 15.64 -20.01
CA GLN A 142 2.43 14.49 -20.84
C GLN A 142 1.30 13.71 -20.17
N GLN A 143 0.37 13.21 -20.99
CA GLN A 143 -0.59 12.23 -20.53
C GLN A 143 0.09 10.85 -20.49
N ILE A 144 0.36 10.37 -19.27
CA ILE A 144 1.08 9.12 -19.02
C ILE A 144 0.15 8.13 -18.34
N LYS A 145 0.16 6.87 -18.78
CA LYS A 145 -0.61 5.79 -18.15
C LYS A 145 0.17 5.20 -16.99
N VAL A 146 -0.49 5.05 -15.85
CA VAL A 146 0.04 4.35 -14.67
C VAL A 146 -0.64 2.99 -14.57
N TRP A 147 0.17 1.94 -14.48
CA TRP A 147 -0.22 0.55 -14.41
C TRP A 147 0.10 0.01 -13.02
N SER A 148 -0.88 -0.70 -12.45
CA SER A 148 -0.75 -1.44 -11.20
C SER A 148 -1.51 -2.75 -11.35
N ASP A 149 -0.95 -3.82 -10.80
CA ASP A 149 -1.58 -5.13 -10.67
C ASP A 149 -2.43 -5.25 -9.40
N SER A 150 -2.35 -4.27 -8.50
CA SER A 150 -3.13 -4.26 -7.26
C SER A 150 -4.59 -3.86 -7.47
N GLU A 151 -5.42 -4.86 -7.80
CA GLU A 151 -6.87 -4.70 -7.97
C GLU A 151 -7.53 -4.04 -6.74
N SER A 152 -7.08 -4.42 -5.54
CA SER A 152 -7.58 -3.84 -4.29
C SER A 152 -7.30 -2.34 -4.16
N ASN A 153 -6.15 -1.88 -4.65
CA ASN A 153 -5.78 -0.47 -4.61
C ASN A 153 -6.51 0.32 -5.69
N LEU A 154 -6.64 -0.25 -6.89
CA LEU A 154 -7.42 0.37 -7.98
C LEU A 154 -8.88 0.60 -7.57
N HIS A 155 -9.51 -0.39 -6.92
CA HIS A 155 -10.85 -0.21 -6.35
C HIS A 155 -10.89 0.85 -5.25
N SER A 156 -9.86 0.91 -4.40
CA SER A 156 -9.79 1.88 -3.30
C SER A 156 -9.61 3.32 -3.78
N ILE A 157 -8.81 3.56 -4.83
CA ILE A 157 -8.59 4.90 -5.41
C ILE A 157 -9.83 5.35 -6.20
N ALA A 158 -10.51 4.42 -6.88
CA ALA A 158 -11.67 4.74 -7.69
C ALA A 158 -12.93 5.05 -6.84
N SER A 159 -12.96 4.59 -5.58
CA SER A 159 -14.04 4.91 -4.65
C SER A 159 -14.10 6.39 -4.25
N ILE A 160 -15.25 7.04 -4.48
CA ILE A 160 -15.53 8.42 -4.02
C ILE A 160 -15.57 8.51 -2.47
N ASP A 161 -15.82 7.37 -1.81
CA ASP A 161 -15.93 7.23 -0.35
C ASP A 161 -14.64 6.73 0.33
N THR A 162 -13.53 6.68 -0.40
CA THR A 162 -12.25 6.28 0.19
C THR A 162 -11.87 7.22 1.33
N LYS A 163 -11.69 6.66 2.54
CA LYS A 163 -11.20 7.38 3.72
C LYS A 163 -9.67 7.31 3.86
N SER A 164 -8.99 6.59 2.97
CA SER A 164 -7.52 6.60 2.95
C SER A 164 -7.09 8.01 2.50
N PRO A 165 -6.40 8.79 3.36
CA PRO A 165 -5.95 10.11 2.98
C PRO A 165 -5.01 10.06 1.78
N ILE A 166 -4.26 8.96 1.65
CA ILE A 166 -3.35 8.70 0.53
C ILE A 166 -4.15 8.44 -0.74
N ALA A 167 -5.15 7.56 -0.73
CA ALA A 167 -5.99 7.32 -1.91
C ALA A 167 -6.79 8.57 -2.32
N GLN A 168 -7.28 9.36 -1.37
CA GLN A 168 -7.90 10.65 -1.64
C GLN A 168 -6.93 11.65 -2.28
N GLN A 169 -5.71 11.76 -1.76
CA GLN A 169 -4.66 12.60 -2.35
C GLN A 169 -4.32 12.14 -3.77
N THR A 170 -4.12 10.85 -3.97
CA THR A 170 -3.84 10.25 -5.27
C THR A 170 -4.97 10.56 -6.26
N GLY A 171 -6.22 10.26 -5.91
CA GLY A 171 -7.38 10.56 -6.77
C GLY A 171 -7.57 12.06 -7.09
N ASN A 172 -7.17 12.95 -6.17
CA ASN A 172 -7.21 14.41 -6.39
C ASN A 172 -6.08 14.90 -7.32
N ILE A 173 -4.93 14.23 -7.33
CA ILE A 173 -3.85 14.47 -8.28
C ILE A 173 -4.28 14.00 -9.68
N THR A 174 -5.05 12.91 -9.77
CA THR A 174 -5.65 12.39 -11.01
C THR A 174 -6.84 13.22 -11.51
N LYS A 175 -6.75 14.56 -11.52
CA LYS A 175 -7.70 15.40 -12.27
C LYS A 175 -7.52 15.15 -13.77
N ILE A 176 -8.21 14.15 -14.29
CA ILE A 176 -8.31 13.87 -15.71
C ILE A 176 -9.29 14.90 -16.30
N ASN A 177 -8.77 15.85 -17.05
CA ASN A 177 -9.57 16.75 -17.87
C ASN A 177 -10.42 15.94 -18.86
N LYS A 178 -11.73 16.22 -18.89
CA LYS A 178 -12.65 15.79 -19.95
C LYS A 178 -12.49 16.74 -21.15
N HIS A 179 -12.21 16.18 -22.32
CA HIS A 179 -12.71 16.69 -23.60
C HIS A 179 -13.43 15.56 -24.31
#